data_AF-A0A8J7CXW5-F1
#
_entry.id   AF-A0A8J7CXW5-F1
#
_cell.length_a   1.000
_cell.length_b   1.000
_cell.length_c   1.000
_cell.angle_alpha   90.00
_cell.angle_beta   90.00
_cell.angle_gamma   90.00
#
_symmetry.space_group_name_H-M   'P 1'
#
loop_
_entity.id
_entity.type
_entity.pdbx_description
1 polymer ?
#
loop_
_entity_poly.entity_id
_entity_poly.type
_entity_poly.pdbx_seq_one_letter_code
_entity_poly.pdbx_strand_id
1 'polypeptide(L)' 'MRVKSQINLQVHAPSLTSFRQRDWKALIELFDREDCDEIETDINHNLRLMTPEPCWEDDPFDFLREYL' A
#
# COMPACT_ATOMS: atom_id res chain seq x y z
N MET A 1 -0.88 43.98 3.41
CA MET A 1 0.14 42.91 3.25
C MET A 1 -0.41 41.89 2.26
N ARG A 2 0.33 41.55 1.20
CA ARG A 2 -0.16 40.69 0.11
C ARG A 2 0.33 39.26 0.37
N VAL A 3 -0.55 38.39 0.86
CA VAL A 3 -0.24 36.97 1.05
C VAL A 3 -0.15 36.34 -0.33
N LYS A 4 1.06 35.98 -0.75
CA LYS A 4 1.28 35.19 -1.97
C LYS A 4 0.78 33.78 -1.69
N SER A 5 -0.33 33.37 -2.30
CA SER A 5 -0.78 31.99 -2.28
C SER A 5 0.30 31.12 -2.95
N GLN A 6 1.00 30.31 -2.16
CA GLN A 6 1.86 29.27 -2.71
C GLN A 6 0.94 28.24 -3.36
N ILE A 7 0.97 28.19 -4.69
CA ILE A 7 0.29 27.15 -5.46
C ILE A 7 0.98 25.84 -5.07
N ASN A 8 0.30 25.04 -4.26
CA ASN A 8 0.75 23.70 -3.91
C ASN A 8 0.51 22.83 -5.14
N LEU A 9 1.50 22.76 -6.03
CA LEU A 9 1.50 21.85 -7.17
C LEU A 9 1.50 20.44 -6.61
N GLN A 10 0.30 19.84 -6.50
CA GLN A 10 0.14 18.44 -6.18
C GLN A 10 0.86 17.64 -7.27
N VAL A 11 2.07 17.17 -6.95
CA VAL A 11 2.81 16.23 -7.78
C VAL A 11 2.11 14.89 -7.60
N HIS A 12 1.12 14.63 -8.46
CA HIS A 12 0.56 13.29 -8.57
C HIS A 12 1.63 12.34 -9.12
N ALA A 13 1.53 11.06 -8.74
CA ALA A 13 2.36 10.02 -9.36
C ALA A 13 2.17 10.07 -10.89
N PRO A 14 3.25 10.00 -11.68
CA PRO A 14 3.14 9.97 -13.14
C PRO A 14 2.19 8.86 -13.59
N SER A 15 1.40 9.11 -14.62
CA SER A 15 0.50 8.12 -15.24
C SER A 15 1.26 6.83 -15.52
N LEU A 16 0.77 5.70 -14.96
CA LEU A 16 1.27 4.32 -15.09
C LEU A 16 2.22 4.14 -16.28
N THR A 17 3.51 4.33 -16.03
CA THR A 17 4.53 3.95 -17.01
C THR A 17 4.49 2.44 -17.16
N SER A 18 4.35 1.95 -18.39
CA SER A 18 4.41 0.52 -18.68
C SER A 18 5.69 -0.08 -18.07
N PHE A 19 5.55 -1.23 -17.43
CA PHE A 19 6.68 -1.91 -16.80
C PHE A 19 7.74 -2.25 -17.84
N ARG A 20 8.97 -1.85 -17.56
CA ARG A 20 10.13 -2.25 -18.36
C ARG A 20 10.48 -3.69 -18.01
N GLN A 21 11.28 -4.34 -18.86
CA GLN A 21 11.73 -5.72 -18.63
C GLN A 21 12.40 -5.93 -17.27
N ARG A 22 13.13 -4.91 -16.77
CA ARG A 22 13.73 -4.92 -15.43
C ARG A 22 12.68 -4.98 -14.33
N ASP A 23 11.58 -4.25 -14.49
CA ASP A 23 10.52 -4.19 -13.48
C ASP A 23 9.76 -5.52 -13.46
N TRP A 24 9.52 -6.13 -14.64
CA TRP A 24 8.99 -7.50 -14.73
C TRP A 24 9.89 -8.53 -14.06
N LYS A 25 11.21 -8.47 -14.30
CA LYS A 25 12.16 -9.36 -13.64
C LYS A 25 12.10 -9.22 -12.12
N ALA A 26 12.07 -7.99 -11.62
CA ALA A 26 11.97 -7.73 -10.18
C ALA A 26 10.65 -8.25 -9.59
N LEU A 27 9.53 -8.12 -10.32
CA LEU A 27 8.25 -8.69 -9.89
C LEU A 27 8.30 -10.21 -9.85
N ILE A 28 8.86 -10.86 -10.87
CA ILE A 28 9.02 -12.32 -10.87
C ILE A 28 9.87 -12.76 -9.68
N GLU A 29 11.02 -12.15 -9.46
CA GLU A 29 11.88 -12.46 -8.30
C GLU A 29 11.18 -12.21 -6.96
N LEU A 30 10.31 -11.19 -6.88
CA LEU A 30 9.53 -10.90 -5.68
C LEU A 30 8.46 -11.97 -5.40
N PHE A 31 7.82 -12.50 -6.44
CA PHE A 31 6.75 -13.50 -6.32
C PHE A 31 7.25 -14.95 -6.36
N ASP A 32 8.47 -15.20 -6.81
CA ASP A 32 9.14 -16.52 -6.83
C ASP A 32 9.88 -16.80 -5.50
N ARG A 33 9.51 -16.08 -4.44
CA ARG A 33 10.09 -16.21 -3.11
C ARG A 33 9.56 -17.44 -2.39
N GLU A 34 10.46 -18.34 -2.01
CA GLU A 34 10.13 -19.54 -1.23
C GLU A 34 9.90 -19.24 0.26
N ASP A 35 10.32 -18.07 0.76
CA ASP A 35 10.23 -17.67 2.16
C ASP A 35 8.92 -16.97 2.55
N CYS A 36 7.91 -16.98 1.66
CA CYS A 36 6.62 -16.32 1.90
C CYS A 36 5.92 -16.86 3.16
N ASP A 37 5.93 -18.18 3.37
CA ASP A 37 5.27 -18.82 4.52
C ASP A 37 5.92 -18.43 5.85
N GLU A 38 7.25 -18.28 5.86
CA GLU A 38 8.01 -17.85 7.04
C GLU A 38 7.70 -16.39 7.40
N ILE A 39 7.66 -15.53 6.38
CA ILE A 39 7.29 -14.11 6.53
C ILE A 39 5.85 -13.98 7.02
N GLU A 40 4.92 -14.73 6.44
CA GLU A 40 3.52 -14.74 6.89
C GLU A 40 3.43 -15.16 8.36
N THR A 41 4.17 -16.19 8.76
CA THR A 41 4.19 -16.67 10.14
C THR A 41 4.73 -15.61 11.10
N ASP A 42 5.82 -14.94 10.74
CA ASP A 42 6.41 -13.87 11.56
C ASP A 42 5.47 -12.66 11.67
N ILE A 43 4.88 -12.22 10.56
CA ILE A 43 3.89 -11.13 10.55
C ILE A 43 2.72 -11.49 11.48
N ASN A 44 2.12 -12.68 11.31
CA ASN A 44 1.00 -13.12 12.12
C ASN A 44 1.35 -13.22 13.61
N HIS A 45 2.56 -13.67 13.94
CA HIS A 45 3.04 -13.70 15.32
C HIS A 45 3.07 -12.28 15.92
N ASN A 46 3.66 -11.31 15.22
CA ASN A 46 3.75 -9.93 15.68
C ASN A 46 2.39 -9.24 15.75
N LEU A 47 1.51 -9.46 14.77
CA LEU A 47 0.14 -8.92 14.77
C LEU A 47 -0.63 -9.38 16.01
N ARG A 48 -0.51 -10.65 16.40
CA ARG A 48 -1.18 -11.20 17.60
C ARG A 48 -0.66 -10.61 18.91
N LEU A 49 0.55 -10.04 18.92
CA LEU A 49 1.11 -9.36 20.08
C LEU A 49 0.64 -7.90 20.19
N MET A 50 0.07 -7.32 19.14
CA MET A 50 -0.49 -5.97 19.20
C MET A 50 -1.83 -5.96 19.91
N THR A 51 -1.93 -5.18 20.98
CA THR A 51 -3.17 -4.93 21.72
C THR A 51 -3.38 -3.41 21.84
N PRO A 52 -4.57 -2.88 21.51
CA PRO A 52 -5.77 -3.61 21.05
C PRO A 52 -5.59 -4.19 19.64
N GLU A 53 -6.42 -5.18 19.31
CA GLU A 53 -6.48 -5.74 17.97
C GLU A 53 -6.80 -4.61 16.97
N PRO A 54 -6.02 -4.44 15.89
CA PRO A 54 -6.32 -3.43 14.89
C PRO A 54 -7.61 -3.78 14.13
N CYS A 55 -8.31 -2.77 13.63
CA CYS A 55 -9.59 -2.91 12.91
C CYS A 55 -9.44 -3.45 11.48
N TRP A 56 -8.64 -4.50 11.26
CA TRP A 56 -8.33 -5.04 9.93
C TRP A 56 -9.55 -5.58 9.18
N GLU A 57 -10.54 -6.08 9.91
CA GLU A 57 -11.77 -6.66 9.37
C GLU A 57 -12.84 -5.59 9.06
N ASP A 58 -12.67 -4.37 9.55
CA ASP A 58 -13.55 -3.26 9.21
C ASP A 58 -13.08 -2.69 7.87
N ASP A 59 -13.87 -2.83 6.80
CA ASP A 59 -13.59 -2.15 5.53
C ASP A 59 -13.69 -0.63 5.78
N PRO A 60 -12.56 0.11 5.78
CA PRO A 60 -12.59 1.54 6.07
C PRO A 60 -13.34 2.33 4.99
N PHE A 61 -13.66 1.69 3.86
CA PHE A 61 -14.38 2.23 2.72
C PHE A 61 -15.80 1.69 2.61
N ASP A 62 -16.33 0.94 3.58
CA ASP A 62 -17.72 0.46 3.54
C ASP A 62 -18.72 1.60 3.30
N PHE A 63 -18.43 2.80 3.83
CA PHE A 63 -19.22 4.02 3.59
C PHE A 63 -19.29 4.43 2.12
N LEU A 64 -18.29 4.11 1.29
CA LEU A 64 -18.28 4.46 -0.14
C LEU A 64 -19.31 3.68 -0.95
N ARG A 65 -19.83 2.56 -0.43
CA ARG A 65 -20.91 1.80 -1.08
C ARG A 65 -22.20 2.61 -1.21
N GLU A 66 -22.38 3.67 -0.42
CA GLU A 66 -23.53 4.57 -0.53
C GLU A 66 -23.37 5.62 -1.64
N TYR A 67 -22.17 5.78 -2.22
CA TYR A 67 -21.81 6.82 -3.17
C TYR A 67 -21.42 6.31 -4.58
N LEU A 68 -21.25 5.00 -4.76
CA LEU A 68 -20.89 4.33 -6.03
C LEU A 68 -22.05 3.47 -6.55
#